data_AF-A0A937MV55-F1
#
_entry.id   AF-A0A937MV55-F1
#
_cell.length_a   1.000
_cell.length_b   1.000
_cell.length_c   1.000
_cell.angle_alpha   90.00
_cell.angle_beta   90.00
_cell.angle_gamma   90.00
#
_symmetry.space_group_name_H-M   'P 1'
#
loop_
_entity.id
_entity.type
_entity.pdbx_description
1 polymer ?
#
loop_
_entity_poly.entity_id
_entity_poly.type
_entity_poly.pdbx_seq_one_letter_code
_entity_poly.pdbx_strand_id
1 'polypeptide(L)'
;MNVFKMNQRAFPGAAAGCSLPAKPVDVTRRRGGVFRIPKKPSNTAIFLVSFLSYLIGIFPSMVFALPTGGTVQAGSATIDQPSSQQMTIHQTTEKAIIDWQGFGIGSTEQVDFQLSQGGVTLNRVTGNDVSQIFGKLTSNGDLWLINPNGILFGAGAQVDVHGLLATTSDITNADFLSSNYNFGVPSSLASTVVNQGSITAAEGGLVALVAPGVQNMGVINARLGKVSLASGKTFTVDLYGDQLINLAVDSQVMGQVTGMDGEVLSSLVTNSGSIFADGGVVQLDVNAA
;
A
#
# COMPACT_ATOMS: atom_id res chain seq x y z
N MET A 1 -35.71 58.69 -3.00
CA MET A 1 -36.38 59.14 -1.76
C MET A 1 -36.26 58.01 -0.75
N ASN A 2 -35.68 58.10 0.44
CA ASN A 2 -34.95 59.09 1.25
C ASN A 2 -34.02 58.23 2.15
N VAL A 3 -32.69 58.38 2.16
CA VAL A 3 -31.86 59.26 3.02
C VAL A 3 -32.45 59.53 4.41
N PHE A 4 -31.76 59.09 5.47
CA PHE A 4 -31.43 59.95 6.63
C PHE A 4 -30.20 59.44 7.41
N LYS A 5 -29.38 60.41 7.80
CA LYS A 5 -28.01 60.38 8.35
C LYS A 5 -28.01 60.62 9.87
N MET A 6 -26.78 60.57 10.43
CA MET A 6 -26.25 61.41 11.55
C MET A 6 -26.51 60.88 12.98
N ASN A 7 -25.62 60.98 13.98
CA ASN A 7 -24.40 61.81 14.20
C ASN A 7 -23.61 61.27 15.44
N GLN A 8 -22.26 61.19 15.43
CA GLN A 8 -21.24 62.10 16.02
C GLN A 8 -21.10 62.22 17.56
N ARG A 9 -19.84 62.06 18.04
CA ARG A 9 -18.98 62.95 18.91
C ARG A 9 -17.82 62.09 19.48
N ALA A 10 -16.50 62.33 19.34
CA ALA A 10 -15.58 63.48 19.46
C ALA A 10 -15.04 63.77 20.90
N PHE A 11 -13.78 63.32 21.17
CA PHE A 11 -12.64 63.85 22.00
C PHE A 11 -12.88 64.42 23.43
N PRO A 12 -11.87 64.77 24.29
CA PRO A 12 -10.37 64.83 24.21
C PRO A 12 -9.67 64.08 25.39
N GLY A 13 -8.39 64.15 25.78
CA GLY A 13 -7.35 65.18 25.75
C GLY A 13 -6.08 64.71 26.52
N ALA A 14 -5.00 65.49 26.41
CA ALA A 14 -3.64 65.18 26.85
C ALA A 14 -3.17 65.98 28.08
N ALA A 15 -2.02 65.55 28.65
CA ALA A 15 -0.88 66.36 29.17
C ALA A 15 -0.51 66.30 30.66
N ALA A 16 0.83 66.44 30.86
CA ALA A 16 1.65 66.73 32.05
C ALA A 16 1.78 65.61 33.10
N GLY A 17 2.95 65.24 33.66
CA GLY A 17 4.30 65.83 33.68
C GLY A 17 4.84 65.64 35.11
N CYS A 18 5.94 64.91 35.31
CA CYS A 18 6.71 64.99 36.56
C CYS A 18 8.13 64.42 36.44
N SER A 19 8.98 64.95 37.29
CA SER A 19 10.43 65.16 37.23
C SER A 19 11.32 64.01 37.70
N LEU A 20 12.57 64.06 37.22
CA LEU A 20 13.77 63.33 37.66
C LEU A 20 14.02 63.41 39.19
N PRO A 21 14.82 62.48 39.73
CA PRO A 21 16.15 62.93 40.14
C PRO A 21 17.30 62.03 39.66
N ALA A 22 18.39 62.70 39.29
CA ALA A 22 19.69 62.12 39.03
C ALA A 22 20.30 61.52 40.32
N LYS A 23 20.96 60.37 40.19
CA LYS A 23 21.86 59.80 41.21
C LYS A 23 23.24 59.54 40.59
N PRO A 24 24.29 59.61 41.41
CA PRO A 24 25.61 60.10 41.00
C PRO A 24 26.43 59.08 40.20
N VAL A 25 27.26 59.62 39.31
CA VAL A 25 28.36 58.93 38.66
C VAL A 25 29.46 58.70 39.71
N ASP A 26 29.63 57.45 40.13
CA ASP A 26 30.79 57.04 40.92
C ASP A 26 31.88 56.52 39.98
N VAL A 27 32.90 57.34 39.77
CA VAL A 27 34.15 56.94 39.14
C VAL A 27 35.02 56.37 40.24
N THR A 28 35.17 55.05 40.33
CA THR A 28 36.47 54.46 40.68
C THR A 28 36.54 52.95 40.41
N ARG A 29 37.78 52.56 40.08
CA ARG A 29 38.41 51.24 40.22
C ARG A 29 38.36 50.30 39.02
N ARG A 30 39.41 50.46 38.18
CA ARG A 30 40.02 49.42 37.33
C ARG A 30 40.00 48.06 38.05
N ARG A 31 39.34 47.07 37.45
CA ARG A 31 39.68 45.65 37.58
C ARG A 31 39.63 45.03 36.19
N GLY A 32 40.77 44.47 35.77
CA GLY A 32 40.91 43.80 34.49
C GLY A 32 39.91 42.65 34.37
N GLY A 33 38.98 42.77 33.42
CA GLY A 33 38.19 41.64 32.95
C GLY A 33 39.10 40.76 32.11
N VAL A 34 39.51 39.62 32.67
CA VAL A 34 40.19 38.56 31.92
C VAL A 34 39.21 38.08 30.86
N PHE A 35 39.53 38.32 29.59
CA PHE A 35 38.83 37.74 28.45
C PHE A 35 38.89 36.21 28.60
N ARG A 36 37.79 35.58 29.05
CA ARG A 36 37.70 34.12 29.08
C ARG A 36 37.48 33.66 27.64
N ILE A 37 38.54 33.14 27.04
CA ILE A 37 38.48 32.39 25.78
C ILE A 37 37.47 31.24 26.00
N PRO A 38 36.45 31.07 25.14
CA PRO A 38 35.56 29.93 25.25
C PRO A 38 36.42 28.66 25.12
N LYS A 39 36.44 27.83 26.17
CA LYS A 39 37.18 26.56 26.14
C LYS A 39 36.58 25.73 25.00
N LYS A 40 37.43 25.39 24.02
CA LYS A 40 37.11 24.45 22.95
C LYS A 40 36.50 23.20 23.60
N PRO A 41 35.30 22.74 23.20
CA PRO A 41 34.69 21.57 23.81
C PRO A 41 35.64 20.39 23.68
N SER A 42 35.82 19.63 24.76
CA SER A 42 36.69 18.46 24.74
C SER A 42 36.19 17.48 23.69
N ASN A 43 37.10 16.74 23.05
CA ASN A 43 36.73 15.73 22.05
C ASN A 43 35.72 14.71 22.62
N THR A 44 35.72 14.49 23.93
CA THR A 44 34.74 13.67 24.66
C THR A 44 33.33 14.29 24.71
N ALA A 45 33.21 15.62 24.85
CA ALA A 45 31.93 16.30 24.82
C ALA A 45 31.34 16.34 23.40
N ILE A 46 32.19 16.46 22.37
CA ILE A 46 31.78 16.34 20.97
C ILE A 46 31.32 14.90 20.68
N PHE A 47 32.07 13.89 21.16
CA PHE A 47 31.68 12.48 21.00
C PHE A 47 30.35 12.14 21.67
N LEU A 48 30.10 12.65 22.88
CA LEU A 48 28.85 12.39 23.61
C LEU A 48 27.63 13.02 22.93
N VAL A 49 27.78 14.22 22.36
CA VAL A 49 26.70 14.88 21.60
C VAL A 49 26.47 14.17 20.26
N SER A 50 27.53 13.76 19.55
CA SER A 50 27.40 13.00 18.29
C SER A 50 26.81 11.60 18.50
N PHE A 51 27.15 10.92 19.60
CA PHE A 51 26.60 9.61 19.96
C PHE A 51 25.11 9.71 20.36
N LEU A 52 24.72 10.78 21.07
CA LEU A 52 23.32 11.03 21.45
C LEU A 52 22.46 11.43 20.24
N SER A 53 23.00 12.18 19.28
CA SER A 53 22.32 12.50 18.01
C SER A 53 22.16 11.27 17.10
N TYR A 54 23.12 10.33 17.11
CA TYR A 54 23.00 9.06 16.40
C TYR A 54 21.95 8.13 17.03
N LEU A 55 21.80 8.17 18.37
CA LEU A 55 20.81 7.38 19.09
C LEU A 55 19.35 7.83 18.88
N ILE A 56 19.13 9.10 18.53
CA ILE A 56 17.78 9.65 18.26
C ILE A 56 17.38 9.47 16.77
N GLY A 57 18.35 9.26 15.87
CA GLY A 57 18.12 9.14 14.42
C GLY A 57 17.79 7.74 13.90
N ILE A 58 17.76 6.72 14.77
CA ILE A 58 17.47 5.31 14.40
C ILE A 58 16.38 4.77 15.32
N PHE A 59 15.23 5.44 15.35
CA PHE A 59 14.01 4.71 15.65
C PHE A 59 13.54 4.15 14.32
N PRO A 60 13.52 2.81 14.11
CA PRO A 60 12.72 2.27 13.03
C PRO A 60 11.29 2.77 13.30
N SER A 61 10.83 3.74 12.51
CA SER A 61 9.42 4.03 12.43
C SER A 61 8.77 2.72 12.03
N MET A 62 7.96 2.14 12.91
CA MET A 62 7.01 1.12 12.47
C MET A 62 6.19 1.79 11.38
N VAL A 63 6.47 1.45 10.12
CA VAL A 63 5.57 1.78 9.03
C VAL A 63 4.32 0.97 9.36
N PHE A 64 3.25 1.66 9.72
CA PHE A 64 1.94 1.05 9.92
C PHE A 64 1.60 0.31 8.63
N ALA A 65 1.34 -0.99 8.73
CA ALA A 65 1.41 -1.91 7.60
C ALA A 65 0.05 -2.11 6.94
N LEU A 66 -0.99 -1.33 7.30
CA LEU A 66 -2.26 -1.29 6.59
C LEU A 66 -2.07 -0.61 5.22
N PRO A 67 -2.99 -0.83 4.25
CA PRO A 67 -2.96 -0.10 2.99
C PRO A 67 -2.96 1.42 3.22
N THR A 68 -2.23 2.17 2.38
CA THR A 68 -2.03 3.61 2.54
C THR A 68 -2.33 4.38 1.25
N GLY A 69 -2.78 5.63 1.41
CA GLY A 69 -3.03 6.53 0.27
C GLY A 69 -4.18 6.11 -0.64
N GLY A 70 -5.14 5.34 -0.11
CA GLY A 70 -6.30 4.86 -0.85
C GLY A 70 -7.15 5.99 -1.44
N THR A 71 -7.36 5.96 -2.76
CA THR A 71 -8.17 6.91 -3.51
C THR A 71 -9.12 6.17 -4.43
N VAL A 72 -10.42 6.40 -4.28
CA VAL A 72 -11.44 5.78 -5.14
C VAL A 72 -11.46 6.48 -6.50
N GLN A 73 -11.15 5.74 -7.57
CA GLN A 73 -11.12 6.25 -8.95
C GLN A 73 -12.43 6.04 -9.69
N ALA A 74 -13.18 5.00 -9.33
CA ALA A 74 -14.47 4.67 -9.95
C ALA A 74 -15.33 3.84 -9.00
N GLY A 75 -16.65 3.87 -9.20
CA GLY A 75 -17.61 3.26 -8.29
C GLY A 75 -17.80 4.07 -7.01
N SER A 76 -18.43 3.45 -6.02
CA SER A 76 -18.68 4.03 -4.70
C SER A 76 -18.17 3.08 -3.63
N ALA A 77 -17.07 3.47 -2.99
CA ALA A 77 -16.50 2.79 -1.85
C ALA A 77 -16.09 3.79 -0.77
N THR A 78 -16.23 3.42 0.50
CA THR A 78 -15.64 4.15 1.63
C THR A 78 -14.53 3.32 2.24
N ILE A 79 -13.46 3.98 2.68
CA ILE A 79 -12.32 3.36 3.34
C ILE A 79 -12.35 3.83 4.79
N ASP A 80 -12.72 2.92 5.69
CA ASP A 80 -12.86 3.17 7.11
C ASP A 80 -11.73 2.48 7.87
N GLN A 81 -11.06 3.20 8.75
CA GLN A 81 -9.97 2.66 9.57
C GLN A 81 -10.35 2.78 11.05
N PRO A 82 -11.17 1.86 11.58
CA PRO A 82 -11.66 1.93 12.96
C PRO A 82 -10.55 1.81 14.01
N SER A 83 -9.39 1.26 13.65
CA SER A 83 -8.21 1.22 14.52
C SER A 83 -6.90 1.17 13.72
N SER A 84 -5.76 1.26 14.38
CA SER A 84 -4.45 1.11 13.73
C SER A 84 -4.19 -0.28 13.14
N GLN A 85 -5.02 -1.28 13.45
CA GLN A 85 -4.86 -2.66 13.00
C GLN A 85 -6.01 -3.15 12.12
N GLN A 86 -7.02 -2.33 11.89
CA GLN A 86 -8.21 -2.73 11.15
C GLN A 86 -8.59 -1.68 10.13
N MET A 87 -8.82 -2.13 8.91
CA MET A 87 -9.40 -1.34 7.83
C MET A 87 -10.61 -2.10 7.28
N THR A 88 -11.70 -1.38 7.01
CA THR A 88 -12.88 -1.90 6.36
C THR A 88 -13.19 -1.05 5.15
N ILE A 89 -13.40 -1.69 4.00
CA ILE A 89 -13.78 -1.04 2.76
C ILE A 89 -15.23 -1.40 2.47
N HIS A 90 -16.12 -0.41 2.50
CA HIS A 90 -17.52 -0.61 2.17
C HIS A 90 -17.78 -0.16 0.74
N GLN A 91 -17.97 -1.11 -0.16
CA GLN A 91 -18.31 -0.85 -1.56
C GLN A 91 -19.82 -1.05 -1.78
N THR A 92 -20.46 -0.05 -2.40
CA THR A 92 -21.91 -0.05 -2.65
C THR A 92 -22.27 -0.28 -4.12
N THR A 93 -21.33 -0.06 -5.03
CA THR A 93 -21.48 -0.37 -6.47
C THR A 93 -20.98 -1.77 -6.78
N GLU A 94 -21.50 -2.38 -7.85
CA GLU A 94 -21.05 -3.69 -8.32
C GLU A 94 -19.53 -3.73 -8.60
N LYS A 95 -18.98 -2.62 -9.12
CA LYS A 95 -17.55 -2.45 -9.36
C LYS A 95 -17.03 -1.19 -8.67
N ALA A 96 -15.83 -1.25 -8.12
CA ALA A 96 -15.07 -0.06 -7.76
C ALA A 96 -13.58 -0.24 -8.08
N ILE A 97 -12.90 0.88 -8.27
CA ILE A 97 -11.46 0.95 -8.44
C ILE A 97 -10.89 1.82 -7.33
N ILE A 98 -9.91 1.30 -6.61
CA ILE A 98 -9.19 1.99 -5.55
C ILE A 98 -7.71 1.94 -5.89
N ASP A 99 -7.12 3.11 -6.11
CA ASP A 99 -5.66 3.24 -6.22
C ASP A 99 -5.06 3.42 -4.83
N TRP A 100 -3.95 2.75 -4.57
CA TRP A 100 -3.23 2.77 -3.29
C TRP A 100 -1.78 3.22 -3.52
N GLN A 101 -1.22 4.01 -2.60
CA GLN A 101 0.22 4.30 -2.61
C GLN A 101 1.00 3.06 -2.18
N GLY A 102 0.51 2.33 -1.18
CA GLY A 102 1.02 1.02 -0.80
C GLY A 102 -0.12 0.14 -0.31
N PHE A 103 -0.05 -1.16 -0.60
CA PHE A 103 -1.01 -2.14 -0.12
C PHE A 103 -0.26 -3.24 0.62
N GLY A 104 -0.03 -3.03 1.91
CA GLY A 104 0.47 -4.03 2.84
C GLY A 104 -0.61 -4.43 3.83
N ILE A 105 -0.41 -5.56 4.52
CA ILE A 105 -1.18 -5.94 5.71
C ILE A 105 -0.22 -6.62 6.69
N GLY A 106 0.09 -5.99 7.83
CA GLY A 106 0.94 -6.55 8.88
C GLY A 106 0.34 -7.79 9.54
N SER A 107 1.16 -8.58 10.22
CA SER A 107 0.76 -9.90 10.76
C SER A 107 -0.36 -9.86 11.81
N THR A 108 -0.56 -8.73 12.49
CA THR A 108 -1.63 -8.50 13.46
C THR A 108 -2.78 -7.65 12.90
N GLU A 109 -2.71 -7.31 11.61
CA GLU A 109 -3.63 -6.39 10.98
C GLU A 109 -4.65 -7.14 10.11
N GLN A 110 -5.78 -6.50 9.88
CA GLN A 110 -6.87 -7.03 9.07
C GLN A 110 -7.44 -5.97 8.14
N VAL A 111 -7.67 -6.35 6.88
CA VAL A 111 -8.42 -5.57 5.91
C VAL A 111 -9.64 -6.38 5.50
N ASP A 112 -10.83 -5.80 5.66
CA ASP A 112 -12.12 -6.41 5.33
C ASP A 112 -12.82 -5.65 4.21
N PHE A 113 -13.22 -6.33 3.15
CA PHE A 113 -13.99 -5.77 2.04
C PHE A 113 -15.46 -6.22 2.13
N GLN A 114 -16.35 -5.26 2.28
CA GLN A 114 -17.80 -5.45 2.29
C GLN A 114 -18.39 -4.87 1.01
N LEU A 115 -18.61 -5.75 0.04
CA LEU A 115 -19.09 -5.43 -1.29
C LEU A 115 -20.60 -5.68 -1.41
N SER A 116 -21.23 -5.02 -2.38
CA SER A 116 -22.55 -5.44 -2.86
C SER A 116 -22.51 -6.90 -3.34
N GLN A 117 -23.63 -7.62 -3.27
CA GLN A 117 -23.72 -9.03 -3.72
C GLN A 117 -23.14 -9.22 -5.12
N GLY A 118 -22.18 -10.15 -5.27
CA GLY A 118 -21.48 -10.42 -6.54
C GLY A 118 -20.54 -9.31 -7.01
N GLY A 119 -20.22 -8.34 -6.17
CA GLY A 119 -19.36 -7.22 -6.52
C GLY A 119 -17.88 -7.58 -6.61
N VAL A 120 -17.12 -6.74 -7.32
CA VAL A 120 -15.67 -6.84 -7.49
C VAL A 120 -14.99 -5.51 -7.18
N THR A 121 -13.86 -5.56 -6.48
CA THR A 121 -13.00 -4.39 -6.25
C THR A 121 -11.65 -4.56 -6.93
N LEU A 122 -11.28 -3.58 -7.76
CA LEU A 122 -9.92 -3.43 -8.28
C LEU A 122 -9.08 -2.60 -7.30
N ASN A 123 -8.07 -3.20 -6.70
CA ASN A 123 -7.08 -2.55 -5.85
C ASN A 123 -5.77 -2.43 -6.62
N ARG A 124 -5.41 -1.22 -7.05
CA ARG A 124 -4.20 -0.97 -7.84
C ARG A 124 -3.16 -0.23 -7.01
N VAL A 125 -1.98 -0.82 -6.84
CA VAL A 125 -0.83 -0.13 -6.22
C VAL A 125 -0.15 0.75 -7.26
N THR A 126 0.03 2.02 -6.90
CA THR A 126 0.64 3.07 -7.73
C THR A 126 2.00 3.55 -7.20
N GLY A 127 2.35 3.16 -5.97
CA GLY A 127 3.70 3.37 -5.43
C GLY A 127 4.70 2.31 -5.90
N ASN A 128 5.88 2.32 -5.29
CA ASN A 128 7.03 1.53 -5.73
C ASN A 128 7.31 0.29 -4.88
N ASP A 129 6.51 0.07 -3.81
CA ASP A 129 6.74 -1.01 -2.87
C ASP A 129 5.96 -2.27 -3.26
N VAL A 130 6.56 -3.42 -2.96
CA VAL A 130 5.92 -4.74 -3.03
C VAL A 130 4.75 -4.81 -2.06
N SER A 131 3.65 -5.44 -2.46
CA SER A 131 2.54 -5.73 -1.55
C SER A 131 2.93 -6.87 -0.61
N GLN A 132 3.09 -6.57 0.68
CA GLN A 132 3.42 -7.56 1.70
C GLN A 132 2.19 -7.84 2.56
N ILE A 133 1.59 -9.00 2.37
CA ILE A 133 0.40 -9.46 3.08
C ILE A 133 0.83 -10.52 4.08
N PHE A 134 0.89 -10.16 5.36
CA PHE A 134 1.22 -11.05 6.47
C PHE A 134 0.03 -11.31 7.39
N GLY A 135 -0.97 -10.43 7.39
CA GLY A 135 -2.17 -10.51 8.21
C GLY A 135 -3.37 -11.09 7.48
N LYS A 136 -4.55 -10.56 7.82
CA LYS A 136 -5.84 -11.05 7.31
C LYS A 136 -6.39 -10.16 6.20
N LEU A 137 -6.79 -10.77 5.09
CA LEU A 137 -7.50 -10.12 4.01
C LEU A 137 -8.82 -10.85 3.76
N THR A 138 -9.94 -10.20 4.06
CA THR A 138 -11.27 -10.81 3.94
C THR A 138 -12.13 -10.06 2.93
N SER A 139 -12.98 -10.77 2.19
CA SER A 139 -13.96 -10.17 1.28
C SER A 139 -15.19 -11.05 1.11
N ASN A 140 -16.38 -10.47 1.09
CA ASN A 140 -17.60 -11.18 0.70
C ASN A 140 -17.82 -11.24 -0.84
N GLY A 141 -16.95 -10.61 -1.62
CA GLY A 141 -16.97 -10.63 -3.08
C GLY A 141 -15.56 -10.76 -3.69
N ASP A 142 -15.42 -10.44 -4.97
CA ASP A 142 -14.18 -10.66 -5.70
C ASP A 142 -13.18 -9.53 -5.46
N LEU A 143 -11.92 -9.89 -5.21
CA LEU A 143 -10.84 -8.94 -4.95
C LEU A 143 -9.73 -9.09 -5.97
N TRP A 144 -9.45 -8.01 -6.71
CA TRP A 144 -8.36 -7.97 -7.67
C TRP A 144 -7.27 -7.06 -7.13
N LEU A 145 -6.10 -7.63 -6.86
CA LEU A 145 -4.93 -6.92 -6.37
C LEU A 145 -3.90 -6.84 -7.50
N ILE A 146 -3.62 -5.61 -7.94
CA ILE A 146 -2.60 -5.30 -8.92
C ILE A 146 -1.46 -4.59 -8.21
N ASN A 147 -0.25 -5.14 -8.31
CA ASN A 147 0.95 -4.44 -7.91
C ASN A 147 2.10 -4.74 -8.89
N PRO A 148 2.46 -3.77 -9.76
CA PRO A 148 3.55 -3.94 -10.73
C PRO A 148 4.91 -4.23 -10.10
N ASN A 149 5.10 -4.00 -8.80
CA ASN A 149 6.34 -4.28 -8.08
C ASN A 149 6.41 -5.73 -7.57
N GLY A 150 5.27 -6.41 -7.42
CA GLY A 150 5.17 -7.76 -6.88
C GLY A 150 4.21 -7.88 -5.70
N ILE A 151 3.80 -9.11 -5.39
CA ILE A 151 2.85 -9.43 -4.30
C ILE A 151 3.35 -10.65 -3.52
N LEU A 152 3.50 -10.50 -2.21
CA LEU A 152 3.88 -11.55 -1.27
C LEU A 152 2.73 -11.79 -0.29
N PHE A 153 2.17 -12.99 -0.30
CA PHE A 153 1.39 -13.51 0.81
C PHE A 153 2.33 -14.31 1.71
N GLY A 154 2.75 -13.76 2.84
CA GLY A 154 3.70 -14.40 3.74
C GLY A 154 3.11 -15.58 4.52
N ALA A 155 3.95 -16.36 5.20
CA ALA A 155 3.57 -17.62 5.85
C ALA A 155 2.42 -17.54 6.88
N GLY A 156 2.18 -16.36 7.47
CA GLY A 156 1.07 -16.11 8.40
C GLY A 156 -0.21 -15.58 7.76
N ALA A 157 -0.18 -15.27 6.46
CA ALA A 157 -1.28 -14.61 5.77
C ALA A 157 -2.51 -15.51 5.68
N GLN A 158 -3.68 -14.93 5.92
CA GLN A 158 -4.98 -15.57 5.75
C GLN A 158 -5.81 -14.71 4.80
N VAL A 159 -6.02 -15.20 3.60
CA VAL A 159 -6.85 -14.54 2.58
C VAL A 159 -8.12 -15.36 2.43
N ASP A 160 -9.27 -14.80 2.81
CA ASP A 160 -10.57 -15.47 2.73
C ASP A 160 -11.54 -14.58 1.94
N VAL A 161 -11.77 -14.91 0.67
CA VAL A 161 -12.52 -14.07 -0.28
C VAL A 161 -13.52 -14.89 -1.09
N HIS A 162 -14.43 -14.25 -1.83
CA HIS A 162 -15.21 -15.00 -2.84
C HIS A 162 -14.31 -15.46 -3.99
N GLY A 163 -13.55 -14.52 -4.55
CA GLY A 163 -12.53 -14.78 -5.57
C GLY A 163 -11.36 -13.82 -5.45
N LEU A 164 -10.18 -14.27 -5.87
CA LEU A 164 -8.93 -13.52 -5.86
C LEU A 164 -8.29 -13.52 -7.25
N LEU A 165 -7.93 -12.34 -7.74
CA LEU A 165 -6.93 -12.18 -8.80
C LEU A 165 -5.76 -11.38 -8.21
N ALA A 166 -4.57 -11.96 -8.16
CA ALA A 166 -3.35 -11.27 -7.75
C ALA A 166 -2.38 -11.23 -8.93
N THR A 167 -2.02 -10.04 -9.38
CA THR A 167 -1.23 -9.87 -10.60
C THR A 167 -0.26 -8.70 -10.53
N THR A 168 0.79 -8.78 -11.35
CA THR A 168 1.71 -7.66 -11.60
C THR A 168 1.35 -6.88 -12.86
N SER A 169 0.59 -7.46 -13.78
CA SER A 169 0.10 -6.77 -14.99
C SER A 169 -1.09 -5.88 -14.67
N ASP A 170 -1.18 -4.73 -15.33
CA ASP A 170 -2.26 -3.75 -15.12
C ASP A 170 -3.32 -3.80 -16.24
N ILE A 171 -4.51 -3.30 -15.90
CA ILE A 171 -5.70 -3.18 -16.75
C ILE A 171 -6.15 -1.73 -16.76
N THR A 172 -6.71 -1.24 -17.87
CA THR A 172 -7.26 0.14 -17.88
C THR A 172 -8.55 0.24 -17.07
N ASN A 173 -8.85 1.43 -16.52
CA ASN A 173 -10.12 1.63 -15.81
C ASN A 173 -11.33 1.35 -16.72
N ALA A 174 -11.24 1.71 -18.01
CA ALA A 174 -12.32 1.49 -18.98
C ALA A 174 -12.56 -0.01 -19.23
N ASP A 175 -11.50 -0.78 -19.38
CA ASP A 175 -11.56 -2.24 -19.57
C ASP A 175 -12.18 -2.94 -18.36
N PHE A 176 -11.72 -2.61 -17.15
CA PHE A 176 -12.29 -3.14 -15.91
C PHE A 176 -13.79 -2.81 -15.79
N LEU A 177 -14.16 -1.54 -15.97
CA LEU A 177 -15.55 -1.09 -15.81
C LEU A 177 -16.48 -1.75 -16.85
N SER A 178 -16.00 -1.96 -18.08
CA SER A 178 -16.77 -2.60 -19.16
C SER A 178 -16.78 -4.14 -19.13
N SER A 179 -16.20 -4.77 -18.10
CA SER A 179 -16.01 -6.22 -18.01
C SER A 179 -15.12 -6.81 -19.11
N ASN A 180 -14.36 -5.98 -19.81
CA ASN A 180 -13.35 -6.42 -20.76
C ASN A 180 -12.05 -6.66 -19.99
N TYR A 181 -11.87 -7.84 -19.39
CA TYR A 181 -10.76 -8.07 -18.48
C TYR A 181 -9.45 -8.39 -19.21
N ASN A 182 -8.89 -7.35 -19.82
CA ASN A 182 -7.65 -7.37 -20.57
C ASN A 182 -6.51 -6.70 -19.80
N PHE A 183 -5.63 -7.50 -19.21
CA PHE A 183 -4.44 -7.05 -18.49
C PHE A 183 -3.28 -6.88 -19.47
N GLY A 184 -3.39 -5.83 -20.29
CA GLY A 184 -2.48 -5.55 -21.40
C GLY A 184 -1.24 -4.72 -21.04
N VAL A 185 -1.12 -4.24 -19.80
CA VAL A 185 0.02 -3.41 -19.38
C VAL A 185 1.00 -4.28 -18.57
N PRO A 186 2.17 -4.64 -19.13
CA PRO A 186 3.08 -5.57 -18.50
C PRO A 186 3.91 -4.95 -17.37
N SER A 187 4.36 -5.79 -16.43
CA SER A 187 5.32 -5.42 -15.39
C SER A 187 6.77 -5.73 -15.76
N SER A 188 7.70 -5.37 -14.86
CA SER A 188 9.09 -5.83 -14.92
C SER A 188 9.20 -7.36 -14.77
N LEU A 189 10.25 -7.96 -15.33
CA LEU A 189 10.57 -9.39 -15.17
C LEU A 189 10.98 -9.77 -13.74
N ALA A 190 11.33 -8.80 -12.90
CA ALA A 190 11.61 -9.03 -11.48
C ALA A 190 10.33 -9.04 -10.60
N SER A 191 9.18 -8.69 -11.19
CA SER A 191 7.91 -8.65 -10.47
C SER A 191 7.32 -10.05 -10.37
N THR A 192 7.09 -10.51 -9.15
CA THR A 192 6.62 -11.87 -8.88
C THR A 192 5.41 -11.89 -7.95
N VAL A 193 4.63 -12.97 -8.04
CA VAL A 193 3.55 -13.27 -7.09
C VAL A 193 3.93 -14.53 -6.33
N VAL A 194 4.06 -14.40 -5.00
CA VAL A 194 4.49 -15.50 -4.13
C VAL A 194 3.44 -15.71 -3.04
N ASN A 195 2.93 -16.94 -2.94
CA ASN A 195 2.08 -17.37 -1.83
C ASN A 195 2.83 -18.33 -0.90
N GLN A 196 3.03 -17.93 0.34
CA GLN A 196 3.51 -18.75 1.45
C GLN A 196 2.42 -18.99 2.50
N GLY A 197 1.32 -18.25 2.45
CA GLY A 197 0.21 -18.31 3.41
C GLY A 197 -0.94 -19.22 2.97
N SER A 198 -2.14 -18.91 3.46
CA SER A 198 -3.38 -19.60 3.08
C SER A 198 -4.28 -18.67 2.28
N ILE A 199 -4.67 -19.10 1.08
CA ILE A 199 -5.67 -18.43 0.25
C ILE A 199 -6.89 -19.35 0.12
N THR A 200 -8.03 -18.86 0.58
CA THR A 200 -9.33 -19.54 0.50
C THR A 200 -10.26 -18.70 -0.36
N ALA A 201 -10.76 -19.29 -1.45
CA ALA A 201 -11.90 -18.77 -2.19
C ALA A 201 -13.19 -19.48 -1.71
N ALA A 202 -14.33 -18.78 -1.83
CA ALA A 202 -15.64 -19.38 -1.61
C ALA A 202 -15.90 -20.50 -2.64
N GLU A 203 -16.94 -21.32 -2.38
CA GLU A 203 -17.31 -22.39 -3.31
C GLU A 203 -17.62 -21.83 -4.70
N GLY A 204 -17.00 -22.40 -5.75
CA GLY A 204 -17.14 -21.90 -7.12
C GLY A 204 -16.29 -20.67 -7.44
N GLY A 205 -15.53 -20.14 -6.47
CA GLY A 205 -14.68 -18.97 -6.63
C GLY A 205 -13.41 -19.22 -7.46
N LEU A 206 -12.80 -18.13 -7.92
CA LEU A 206 -11.54 -18.13 -8.68
C LEU A 206 -10.37 -17.73 -7.76
N VAL A 207 -9.24 -18.42 -7.84
CA VAL A 207 -7.94 -17.94 -7.39
C VAL A 207 -6.99 -17.92 -8.58
N ALA A 208 -6.63 -16.73 -9.04
CA ALA A 208 -5.69 -16.53 -10.14
C ALA A 208 -4.46 -15.76 -9.66
N LEU A 209 -3.28 -16.37 -9.77
CA LEU A 209 -1.98 -15.74 -9.53
C LEU A 209 -1.26 -15.63 -10.87
N VAL A 210 -1.03 -14.40 -11.36
CA VAL A 210 -0.48 -14.17 -12.70
C VAL A 210 0.64 -13.12 -12.67
N ALA A 211 1.84 -13.49 -13.10
CA ALA A 211 3.00 -12.61 -13.14
C ALA A 211 4.11 -13.24 -14.00
N PRO A 212 5.20 -12.52 -14.34
CA PRO A 212 6.38 -13.14 -14.93
C PRO A 212 6.91 -14.35 -14.13
N GLY A 213 6.88 -14.28 -12.80
CA GLY A 213 7.17 -15.40 -11.91
C GLY A 213 6.07 -15.62 -10.87
N VAL A 214 5.59 -16.85 -10.75
CA VAL A 214 4.56 -17.27 -9.79
C VAL A 214 5.04 -18.44 -8.94
N GLN A 215 4.91 -18.32 -7.63
CA GLN A 215 5.30 -19.38 -6.69
C GLN A 215 4.20 -19.62 -5.65
N ASN A 216 3.66 -20.84 -5.60
CA ASN A 216 2.83 -21.31 -4.49
C ASN A 216 3.63 -22.26 -3.60
N MET A 217 3.96 -21.80 -2.41
CA MET A 217 4.62 -22.54 -1.33
C MET A 217 3.65 -22.83 -0.15
N GLY A 218 2.53 -22.12 -0.09
CA GLY A 218 1.50 -22.23 0.93
C GLY A 218 0.34 -23.13 0.52
N VAL A 219 -0.87 -22.73 0.91
CA VAL A 219 -2.11 -23.46 0.60
C VAL A 219 -3.04 -22.57 -0.21
N ILE A 220 -3.64 -23.15 -1.25
CA ILE A 220 -4.77 -22.56 -1.98
C ILE A 220 -5.96 -23.52 -1.86
N ASN A 221 -7.12 -23.02 -1.47
CA ASN A 221 -8.36 -23.78 -1.37
C ASN A 221 -9.48 -23.06 -2.14
N ALA A 222 -10.04 -23.72 -3.14
CA ALA A 222 -11.11 -23.22 -4.00
C ALA A 222 -12.04 -24.38 -4.41
N ARG A 223 -12.79 -24.91 -3.43
CA ARG A 223 -13.74 -26.03 -3.67
C ARG A 223 -14.76 -25.68 -4.74
N LEU A 224 -15.01 -26.62 -5.66
CA LEU A 224 -15.87 -26.42 -6.84
C LEU A 224 -15.45 -25.22 -7.72
N GLY A 225 -14.31 -24.60 -7.43
CA GLY A 225 -13.83 -23.36 -8.02
C GLY A 225 -12.68 -23.61 -8.98
N LYS A 226 -11.91 -22.56 -9.25
CA LYS A 226 -10.80 -22.61 -10.21
C LYS A 226 -9.56 -22.02 -9.59
N VAL A 227 -8.43 -22.68 -9.81
CA VAL A 227 -7.11 -22.18 -9.44
C VAL A 227 -6.26 -22.07 -10.69
N SER A 228 -5.76 -20.89 -10.98
CA SER A 228 -4.87 -20.63 -12.12
C SER A 228 -3.57 -20.01 -11.65
N LEU A 229 -2.46 -20.71 -11.89
CA LEU A 229 -1.11 -20.17 -11.71
C LEU A 229 -0.50 -19.98 -13.09
N ALA A 230 -0.30 -18.74 -13.52
CA ALA A 230 0.13 -18.47 -14.88
C ALA A 230 1.34 -17.55 -14.94
N SER A 231 2.34 -17.93 -15.74
CA SER A 231 3.46 -17.07 -16.08
C SER A 231 3.29 -16.41 -17.44
N GLY A 232 3.19 -15.08 -17.43
CA GLY A 232 3.06 -14.25 -18.60
C GLY A 232 3.11 -12.77 -18.24
N LYS A 233 3.40 -11.93 -19.23
CA LYS A 233 3.44 -10.46 -19.07
C LYS A 233 2.07 -9.80 -19.22
N THR A 234 1.17 -10.42 -19.96
CA THR A 234 -0.17 -9.92 -20.31
C THR A 234 -1.14 -11.09 -20.45
N PHE A 235 -2.41 -10.87 -20.14
CA PHE A 235 -3.42 -11.93 -20.19
C PHE A 235 -4.83 -11.35 -20.25
N THR A 236 -5.80 -12.20 -20.57
CA THR A 236 -7.22 -11.90 -20.41
C THR A 236 -7.88 -12.89 -19.45
N VAL A 237 -9.00 -12.48 -18.86
CA VAL A 237 -9.84 -13.34 -18.01
C VAL A 237 -11.24 -13.37 -18.59
N ASP A 238 -11.77 -14.56 -18.89
CA ASP A 238 -13.16 -14.71 -19.33
C ASP A 238 -14.06 -15.15 -18.18
N LEU A 239 -14.61 -14.20 -17.42
CA LEU A 239 -15.47 -14.54 -16.28
C LEU A 239 -16.86 -15.10 -16.66
N TYR A 240 -17.32 -14.91 -17.90
CA TYR A 240 -18.66 -15.31 -18.34
C TYR A 240 -18.69 -16.68 -19.00
N GLY A 241 -17.53 -17.17 -19.45
CA GLY A 241 -17.35 -18.53 -19.94
C GLY A 241 -16.83 -19.44 -18.83
N ASP A 242 -15.58 -19.86 -19.00
CA ASP A 242 -14.93 -20.85 -18.16
C ASP A 242 -14.06 -20.23 -17.05
N GLN A 243 -14.06 -18.91 -16.86
CA GLN A 243 -13.22 -18.18 -15.89
C GLN A 243 -11.74 -18.58 -15.97
N LEU A 244 -11.28 -19.00 -17.15
CA LEU A 244 -9.89 -19.35 -17.35
C LEU A 244 -9.06 -18.10 -17.67
N ILE A 245 -7.80 -18.17 -17.26
CA ILE A 245 -6.78 -17.21 -17.65
C ILE A 245 -6.31 -17.57 -19.06
N ASN A 246 -6.40 -16.62 -19.97
CA ASN A 246 -5.90 -16.77 -21.33
C ASN A 246 -4.67 -15.89 -21.50
N LEU A 247 -3.49 -16.50 -21.62
CA LEU A 247 -2.25 -15.77 -21.87
C LEU A 247 -2.26 -15.16 -23.28
N ALA A 248 -1.89 -13.89 -23.40
CA ALA A 248 -1.84 -13.23 -24.71
C ALA A 248 -0.71 -13.84 -25.57
N VAL A 249 -0.84 -13.79 -26.89
CA VAL A 249 0.16 -14.38 -27.82
C VAL A 249 1.55 -13.76 -27.63
N ASP A 250 1.62 -12.48 -27.27
CA ASP A 250 2.84 -11.71 -27.02
C ASP A 250 3.25 -11.64 -25.53
N SER A 251 2.59 -12.42 -24.66
CA SER A 251 2.85 -12.43 -23.21
C SER A 251 4.14 -13.14 -22.80
N GLN A 252 4.98 -13.50 -23.77
CA GLN A 252 6.19 -14.28 -23.55
C GLN A 252 7.14 -13.64 -22.54
N VAL A 253 7.58 -14.44 -21.59
CA VAL A 253 8.63 -14.09 -20.64
C VAL A 253 10.00 -14.32 -21.29
N MET A 254 10.48 -13.31 -22.01
CA MET A 254 11.81 -13.30 -22.63
C MET A 254 12.86 -12.76 -21.66
N GLY A 255 13.58 -13.65 -20.96
CA GLY A 255 14.67 -13.28 -20.06
C GLY A 255 14.65 -14.06 -18.74
N GLN A 256 15.63 -13.78 -17.89
CA GLN A 256 15.67 -14.34 -16.53
C GLN A 256 14.67 -13.59 -15.65
N VAL A 257 13.81 -14.34 -14.98
CA VAL A 257 12.94 -13.83 -13.92
C VAL A 257 13.67 -14.00 -12.60
N THR A 258 13.69 -12.93 -11.82
CA THR A 258 14.32 -12.91 -10.49
C THR A 258 13.23 -12.98 -9.43
N GLY A 259 13.41 -13.85 -8.44
CA GLY A 259 12.54 -13.95 -7.27
C GLY A 259 12.65 -12.75 -6.34
N MET A 260 11.78 -12.70 -5.33
CA MET A 260 11.82 -11.65 -4.31
C MET A 260 13.09 -11.66 -3.44
N ASP A 261 13.83 -12.77 -3.45
CA ASP A 261 15.13 -12.95 -2.81
C ASP A 261 16.31 -12.43 -3.64
N GLY A 262 16.06 -11.98 -4.88
CA GLY A 262 17.10 -11.54 -5.81
C GLY A 262 17.75 -12.65 -6.61
N GLU A 263 17.29 -13.91 -6.45
CA GLU A 263 17.84 -15.07 -7.16
C GLU A 263 17.07 -15.36 -8.45
N VAL A 264 17.75 -15.92 -9.45
CA VAL A 264 17.09 -16.30 -10.71
C VAL A 264 16.19 -17.52 -10.49
N LEU A 265 14.92 -17.42 -10.89
CA LEU A 265 14.00 -18.53 -10.83
C LEU A 265 14.35 -19.58 -11.89
N SER A 266 14.38 -20.85 -11.47
CA SER A 266 14.58 -22.00 -12.37
C SER A 266 13.31 -22.43 -13.09
N SER A 267 12.14 -22.05 -12.56
CA SER A 267 10.84 -22.24 -13.19
C SER A 267 10.01 -20.97 -13.00
N LEU A 268 9.28 -20.58 -14.05
CA LEU A 268 8.43 -19.39 -14.04
C LEU A 268 7.12 -19.59 -13.27
N VAL A 269 6.65 -20.84 -13.18
CA VAL A 269 5.57 -21.25 -12.27
C VAL A 269 6.06 -22.40 -11.41
N THR A 270 5.96 -22.26 -10.10
CA THR A 270 6.30 -23.33 -9.15
C THR A 270 5.16 -23.54 -8.17
N ASN A 271 4.78 -24.79 -7.94
CA ASN A 271 3.90 -25.18 -6.85
C ASN A 271 4.61 -26.22 -5.98
N SER A 272 5.15 -25.79 -4.84
CA SER A 272 5.70 -26.67 -3.79
C SER A 272 4.75 -26.83 -2.60
N GLY A 273 3.72 -25.99 -2.53
CA GLY A 273 2.62 -26.06 -1.57
C GLY A 273 1.48 -26.99 -2.02
N SER A 274 0.30 -26.77 -1.44
CA SER A 274 -0.92 -27.54 -1.73
C SER A 274 -1.98 -26.69 -2.43
N ILE A 275 -2.70 -27.31 -3.36
CA ILE A 275 -3.86 -26.72 -4.04
C ILE A 275 -5.02 -27.71 -3.89
N PHE A 276 -6.12 -27.24 -3.29
CA PHE A 276 -7.36 -28.00 -3.11
C PHE A 276 -8.47 -27.36 -3.94
N ALA A 277 -8.89 -28.03 -5.00
CA ALA A 277 -10.00 -27.60 -5.86
C ALA A 277 -10.95 -28.77 -6.11
N ASP A 278 -11.42 -29.41 -5.04
CA ASP A 278 -12.28 -30.59 -5.12
C ASP A 278 -13.53 -30.29 -5.96
N GLY A 279 -13.75 -31.04 -7.04
CA GLY A 279 -14.82 -30.81 -8.01
C GLY A 279 -14.68 -29.54 -8.86
N GLY A 280 -13.51 -28.89 -8.80
CA GLY A 280 -13.13 -27.71 -9.58
C GLY A 280 -12.03 -28.00 -10.60
N VAL A 281 -11.29 -26.95 -11.00
CA VAL A 281 -10.20 -27.03 -11.99
C VAL A 281 -8.93 -26.38 -11.45
N VAL A 282 -7.79 -26.99 -11.74
CA VAL A 282 -6.46 -26.40 -11.50
C VAL A 282 -5.71 -26.31 -12.82
N GLN A 283 -5.20 -25.12 -13.14
CA GLN A 283 -4.45 -24.81 -14.35
C GLN A 283 -3.11 -24.17 -13.99
N LEU A 284 -2.04 -24.70 -14.59
CA LEU A 284 -0.68 -24.16 -14.47
C LEU A 284 -0.18 -23.89 -15.88
N ASP A 285 -0.02 -22.62 -16.23
CA ASP A 285 0.42 -22.20 -17.56
C ASP A 285 1.73 -21.43 -17.52
N VAL A 286 2.56 -21.66 -18.52
CA VAL A 286 3.82 -20.94 -18.69
C VAL A 286 3.92 -20.53 -20.14
N ASN A 287 4.02 -19.23 -20.40
CA ASN A 287 4.39 -18.72 -21.72
C ASN A 287 5.83 -18.19 -21.69
N ALA A 288 6.79 -19.10 -21.88
CA ALA A 288 8.22 -18.81 -21.97
C ALA A 288 8.67 -18.74 -23.44
N ALA A 289 9.76 -18.01 -23.70
CA ALA A 289 10.40 -17.94 -25.01
C ALA A 289 11.64 -18.84 -25.12
#